data_AF-A0A432IA10-F1
#
_entry.id   AF-A0A432IA10-F1
#
_cell.length_a   1.000
_cell.length_b   1.000
_cell.length_c   1.000
_cell.angle_alpha   90.00
_cell.angle_beta   90.00
_cell.angle_gamma   90.00
#
_symmetry.space_group_name_H-M   'P 1'
#
loop_
_entity.id
_entity.type
_entity.pdbx_description
1 polymer ?
#
loop_
_entity_poly.entity_id
_entity_poly.type
_entity_poly.pdbx_seq_one_letter_code
_entity_poly.pdbx_strand_id
1 'polypeptide(L)'
;MTGKDLSLGPIKEWYVAGYLKAGDNSPDNSFSTTGNPGGLFHYGIGLGTDLELPWFGKTGLNLLAIHKKEDYGSSAQGEWDGYSLQWNWFKPVYTFDNGAFVAYQGYMTYDFGMTEVHKDPGKSDYSFQWYHGIYYHINNIALGYGLKIYKNMANIHDGASYDINGKSYTQDTTGVGHYFDITYKF
;
A
#
# COMPACT_ATOMS: atom_id res chain seq x y z
N MET A 1 24.37 6.84 7.96
CA MET A 1 25.07 7.23 6.70
C MET A 1 25.71 8.61 6.76
N THR A 2 25.07 9.60 7.37
CA THR A 2 25.57 11.00 7.42
C THR A 2 26.58 11.28 8.53
N GLY A 3 26.67 10.40 9.53
CA GLY A 3 27.48 10.62 10.74
C GLY A 3 26.95 11.73 11.65
N LYS A 4 25.70 12.19 11.43
CA LYS A 4 25.07 13.27 12.19
C LYS A 4 23.77 12.79 12.84
N ASP A 5 23.47 13.33 14.00
CA ASP A 5 22.13 13.25 14.60
C ASP A 5 21.19 14.19 13.82
N LEU A 6 20.16 13.61 13.20
CA LEU A 6 19.13 14.31 12.44
C LEU A 6 17.76 14.19 13.12
N SER A 7 17.72 13.74 14.37
CA SER A 7 16.48 13.65 15.14
C SER A 7 15.88 15.04 15.36
N LEU A 8 14.55 15.11 15.35
CA LEU A 8 13.80 16.36 15.51
C LEU A 8 12.45 16.10 16.17
N GLY A 9 12.35 16.39 17.47
CA GLY A 9 11.13 16.16 18.24
C GLY A 9 10.72 14.67 18.23
N PRO A 10 9.55 14.30 17.69
CA PRO A 10 9.12 12.90 17.62
C PRO A 10 9.89 12.07 16.59
N ILE A 11 10.59 12.71 15.64
CA ILE A 11 11.39 12.05 14.60
C ILE A 11 12.66 11.49 15.20
N LYS A 12 12.83 10.17 15.11
CA LYS A 12 13.98 9.44 15.66
C LYS A 12 15.10 9.27 14.66
N GLU A 13 14.75 8.92 13.43
CA GLU A 13 15.73 8.66 12.37
C GLU A 13 15.13 8.98 11.01
N TRP A 14 15.99 9.38 10.07
CA TRP A 14 15.67 9.58 8.67
C TRP A 14 16.39 8.54 7.81
N TYR A 15 15.73 8.06 6.78
CA TYR A 15 16.29 7.08 5.85
C TYR A 15 15.81 7.32 4.42
N VAL A 16 16.56 6.77 3.46
CA VAL A 16 16.08 6.63 2.08
C VAL A 16 15.15 5.43 2.06
N ALA A 17 13.88 5.67 1.78
CA ALA A 17 12.84 4.65 1.72
C ALA A 17 12.65 4.16 0.29
N GLY A 18 12.25 2.90 0.13
CA GLY A 18 11.84 2.37 -1.15
C GLY A 18 10.94 1.15 -1.03
N TYR A 19 10.15 0.91 -2.08
CA TYR A 19 9.35 -0.31 -2.22
C TYR A 19 9.45 -0.84 -3.64
N LEU A 20 9.18 -2.14 -3.79
CA LEU A 20 8.99 -2.81 -5.06
C LEU A 20 7.61 -3.46 -5.07
N LYS A 21 6.85 -3.28 -6.15
CA LYS A 21 5.63 -4.02 -6.42
C LYS A 21 5.80 -4.70 -7.76
N ALA A 22 5.74 -6.03 -7.78
CA ALA A 22 5.84 -6.82 -8.99
C ALA A 22 4.69 -7.83 -9.07
N GLY A 23 4.22 -8.12 -10.28
CA GLY A 23 3.15 -9.07 -10.53
C GLY A 23 3.20 -9.61 -11.95
N ASP A 24 2.53 -10.75 -12.14
CA ASP A 24 2.49 -11.45 -13.42
C ASP A 24 1.75 -10.65 -14.50
N ASN A 25 1.96 -11.06 -15.75
CA ASN A 25 1.25 -10.49 -16.89
C ASN A 25 -0.26 -10.69 -16.78
N SER A 26 -1.04 -9.68 -17.18
CA SER A 26 -2.48 -9.87 -17.32
C SER A 26 -2.78 -10.80 -18.50
N PRO A 27 -3.61 -11.83 -18.33
CA PRO A 27 -4.05 -12.69 -19.43
C PRO A 27 -5.06 -11.98 -20.35
N ASP A 28 -5.59 -10.84 -19.93
CA ASP A 28 -6.48 -9.99 -20.71
C ASP A 28 -5.86 -8.61 -20.96
N ASN A 29 -6.27 -7.95 -22.03
CA ASN A 29 -5.88 -6.59 -22.38
C ASN A 29 -6.93 -5.55 -21.97
N SER A 30 -7.87 -5.90 -21.09
CA SER A 30 -9.02 -5.04 -20.76
C SER A 30 -8.62 -3.73 -20.08
N PHE A 31 -7.43 -3.71 -19.47
CA PHE A 31 -6.83 -2.53 -18.83
C PHE A 31 -5.71 -1.87 -19.65
N SER A 32 -5.37 -2.42 -20.83
CA SER A 32 -4.27 -1.93 -21.65
C SER A 32 -4.74 -0.85 -22.61
N THR A 33 -4.11 0.32 -22.57
CA THR A 33 -4.29 1.38 -23.57
C THR A 33 -3.35 1.24 -24.76
N THR A 34 -2.36 0.34 -24.66
CA THR A 34 -1.37 0.05 -25.70
C THR A 34 -1.67 -1.21 -26.52
N GLY A 35 -2.70 -1.98 -26.13
CA GLY A 35 -3.07 -3.26 -26.76
C GLY A 35 -2.20 -4.45 -26.33
N ASN A 36 -1.11 -4.22 -25.59
CA ASN A 36 -0.30 -5.24 -24.93
C ASN A 36 -0.44 -5.07 -23.40
N PRO A 37 -1.05 -6.01 -22.67
CA PRO A 37 -1.22 -5.85 -21.23
C PRO A 37 0.10 -5.84 -20.49
N GLY A 38 1.13 -6.59 -20.89
CA GLY A 38 2.35 -6.69 -20.09
C GLY A 38 2.10 -7.06 -18.62
N GLY A 39 3.10 -6.78 -17.77
CA GLY A 39 3.12 -7.12 -16.35
C GLY A 39 2.91 -5.94 -15.42
N LEU A 40 3.24 -6.16 -14.15
CA LEU A 40 3.28 -5.12 -13.12
C LEU A 40 4.70 -5.04 -12.56
N PHE A 41 5.28 -3.86 -12.62
CA PHE A 41 6.58 -3.57 -12.03
C PHE A 41 6.68 -2.09 -11.67
N HIS A 42 6.38 -1.77 -10.42
CA HIS A 42 6.51 -0.43 -9.86
C HIS A 42 7.63 -0.40 -8.83
N TYR A 43 8.39 0.69 -8.80
CA TYR A 43 9.28 0.98 -7.68
C TYR A 43 9.00 2.39 -7.15
N GLY A 44 9.00 2.50 -5.83
CA GLY A 44 8.95 3.78 -5.14
C GLY A 44 10.28 4.09 -4.49
N ILE A 45 10.68 5.36 -4.49
CA ILE A 45 11.86 5.84 -3.77
C ILE A 45 11.58 7.21 -3.16
N GLY A 46 12.10 7.45 -1.96
CA GLY A 46 11.96 8.76 -1.33
C GLY A 46 12.53 8.82 0.07
N LEU A 47 11.93 9.68 0.90
CA LEU A 47 12.35 9.89 2.27
C LEU A 47 11.40 9.18 3.23
N GLY A 48 11.97 8.55 4.24
CA GLY A 48 11.22 7.98 5.34
C GLY A 48 11.78 8.38 6.69
N THR A 49 10.94 8.23 7.70
CA THR A 49 11.25 8.54 9.10
C THR A 49 10.59 7.56 10.05
N ASP A 50 11.32 7.24 11.12
CA ASP A 50 10.78 6.52 12.27
C ASP A 50 10.31 7.51 13.35
N LEU A 51 9.15 7.21 13.93
CA LEU A 51 8.42 8.00 14.92
C LEU A 51 7.95 7.09 16.07
N GLU A 52 7.70 7.68 17.23
CA GLU A 52 6.98 7.05 18.33
C GLU A 52 5.71 7.84 18.63
N LEU A 53 4.53 7.25 18.39
CA LEU A 53 3.24 7.92 18.54
C LEU A 53 2.40 7.30 19.67
N PRO A 54 1.73 8.09 20.52
CA PRO A 54 1.04 7.58 21.70
C PRO A 54 0.05 6.43 21.45
N TRP A 55 -0.65 6.44 20.31
CA TRP A 55 -1.66 5.42 19.97
C TRP A 55 -1.17 4.35 19.01
N PHE A 56 -0.10 4.64 18.26
CA PHE A 56 0.39 3.80 17.18
C PHE A 56 1.71 3.09 17.53
N GLY A 57 2.37 3.48 18.63
CA GLY A 57 3.64 2.92 19.05
C GLY A 57 4.73 3.21 18.03
N LYS A 58 5.53 2.19 17.72
CA LYS A 58 6.57 2.27 16.70
C LYS A 58 5.92 2.52 15.35
N THR A 59 6.30 3.62 14.73
CA THR A 59 5.66 4.13 13.51
C THR A 59 6.70 4.45 12.45
N GLY A 60 6.47 4.00 11.22
CA GLY A 60 7.23 4.42 10.04
C GLY A 60 6.37 5.31 9.14
N LEU A 61 6.93 6.40 8.62
CA LEU A 61 6.26 7.31 7.68
C LEU A 61 7.18 7.58 6.50
N ASN A 62 6.69 7.37 5.28
CA ASN A 62 7.46 7.48 4.04
C ASN A 62 6.71 8.31 3.01
N LEU A 63 7.41 9.20 2.33
CA LEU A 63 6.92 9.90 1.14
C LEU A 63 7.80 9.51 -0.05
N LEU A 64 7.21 8.86 -1.04
CA LEU A 64 7.91 8.27 -2.17
C LEU A 64 7.41 8.83 -3.49
N ALA A 65 8.30 9.07 -4.45
CA ALA A 65 7.92 9.19 -5.86
C ALA A 65 7.82 7.79 -6.47
N ILE A 66 6.90 7.59 -7.42
CA ILE A 66 6.60 6.28 -8.00
C ILE A 66 7.03 6.25 -9.46
N HIS A 67 7.78 5.23 -9.83
CA HIS A 67 8.05 4.91 -11.23
C HIS A 67 7.37 3.59 -11.60
N LYS A 68 6.65 3.60 -12.70
CA LYS A 68 5.85 2.47 -13.18
C LYS A 68 6.50 1.87 -14.42
N LYS A 69 7.48 0.99 -14.22
CA LYS A 69 8.18 0.36 -15.35
C LYS A 69 7.23 -0.48 -16.21
N GLU A 70 6.35 -1.23 -15.57
CA GLU A 70 5.27 -2.00 -16.18
C GLU A 70 3.99 -1.73 -15.38
N ASP A 71 2.89 -1.36 -16.04
CA ASP A 71 1.61 -1.01 -15.40
C ASP A 71 0.43 -1.47 -16.24
N TYR A 72 0.39 -2.77 -16.54
CA TYR A 72 -0.68 -3.40 -17.31
C TYR A 72 -0.97 -2.72 -18.68
N GLY A 73 0.04 -2.10 -19.28
CA GLY A 73 -0.09 -1.39 -20.55
C GLY A 73 -0.88 -0.09 -20.47
N SER A 74 -0.98 0.52 -19.28
CA SER A 74 -1.55 1.85 -19.05
C SER A 74 -0.69 2.95 -19.69
N SER A 75 -1.23 4.18 -19.74
CA SER A 75 -0.46 5.35 -20.19
C SER A 75 0.70 5.74 -19.26
N ALA A 76 0.75 5.22 -18.04
CA ALA A 76 1.83 5.50 -17.10
C ALA A 76 3.02 4.53 -17.23
N GLN A 77 2.92 3.54 -18.10
CA GLN A 77 3.99 2.57 -18.31
C GLN A 77 5.27 3.24 -18.84
N GLY A 78 6.37 3.04 -18.13
CA GLY A 78 7.67 3.64 -18.40
C GLY A 78 7.90 5.01 -17.74
N GLU A 79 6.92 5.53 -16.98
CA GLU A 79 6.93 6.90 -16.49
C GLU A 79 7.07 7.01 -14.96
N TRP A 80 7.52 8.18 -14.50
CA TRP A 80 7.31 8.62 -13.12
C TRP A 80 5.90 9.18 -13.00
N ASP A 81 5.05 8.53 -12.23
CA ASP A 81 3.63 8.86 -12.14
C ASP A 81 3.17 8.83 -10.69
N GLY A 82 3.02 10.02 -10.12
CA GLY A 82 2.50 10.24 -8.77
C GLY A 82 3.47 9.94 -7.62
N TYR A 83 2.90 10.04 -6.42
CA TYR A 83 3.57 9.90 -5.15
C TYR A 83 2.80 8.95 -4.23
N SER A 84 3.50 8.37 -3.27
CA SER A 84 2.93 7.49 -2.24
C SER A 84 3.29 8.03 -0.86
N LEU A 85 2.27 8.36 -0.05
CA LEU A 85 2.42 8.54 1.38
C LEU A 85 2.11 7.21 2.06
N GLN A 86 3.12 6.59 2.67
CA GLN A 86 3.00 5.30 3.34
C GLN A 86 3.27 5.45 4.83
N TRP A 87 2.35 4.96 5.63
CA TRP A 87 2.40 5.04 7.08
C TRP A 87 2.12 3.66 7.67
N ASN A 88 3.00 3.13 8.51
CA ASN A 88 2.79 1.84 9.18
C ASN A 88 3.05 1.96 10.68
N TRP A 89 2.45 1.07 11.46
CA TRP A 89 2.59 1.10 12.91
C TRP A 89 2.48 -0.28 13.56
N PHE A 90 3.05 -0.38 14.76
CA PHE A 90 2.96 -1.55 15.63
C PHE A 90 2.99 -1.13 17.10
N LYS A 91 1.97 -1.55 17.85
CA LYS A 91 1.86 -1.30 19.29
C LYS A 91 1.28 -2.51 20.03
N PRO A 92 2.04 -3.15 20.93
CA PRO A 92 1.46 -4.03 21.94
C PRO A 92 0.49 -3.22 22.83
N VAL A 93 -0.76 -3.67 22.91
CA VAL A 93 -1.82 -2.99 23.69
C VAL A 93 -2.12 -3.73 25.00
N TYR A 94 -1.80 -5.02 25.08
CA TYR A 94 -1.97 -5.83 26.28
C TYR A 94 -0.98 -6.99 26.29
N THR A 95 -0.36 -7.28 27.44
CA THR A 95 0.57 -8.40 27.62
C THR A 95 0.06 -9.29 28.75
N PHE A 96 0.01 -10.59 28.49
CA PHE A 96 -0.40 -11.62 29.44
C PHE A 96 0.81 -12.14 30.23
N ASP A 97 0.55 -12.71 31.41
CA ASP A 97 1.60 -13.24 32.30
C ASP A 97 2.43 -14.37 31.67
N ASN A 98 1.87 -15.09 30.69
CA ASN A 98 2.56 -16.13 29.94
C ASN A 98 3.44 -15.59 28.80
N GLY A 99 3.62 -14.27 28.70
CA GLY A 99 4.42 -13.61 27.68
C GLY A 99 3.73 -13.43 26.33
N ALA A 100 2.50 -13.96 26.16
CA ALA A 100 1.68 -13.62 24.99
C ALA A 100 1.26 -12.14 25.04
N PHE A 101 0.94 -11.56 23.89
CA PHE A 101 0.45 -10.18 23.84
C PHE A 101 -0.53 -9.95 22.69
N VAL A 102 -1.44 -9.00 22.88
CA VAL A 102 -2.26 -8.43 21.82
C VAL A 102 -1.57 -7.17 21.29
N ALA A 103 -1.43 -7.07 19.97
CA ALA A 103 -0.94 -5.87 19.30
C ALA A 103 -2.01 -5.28 18.39
N TYR A 104 -2.04 -3.95 18.37
CA TYR A 104 -2.66 -3.17 17.32
C TYR A 104 -1.58 -2.78 16.32
N GLN A 105 -1.74 -3.22 15.08
CA GLN A 105 -0.78 -2.99 14.01
C GLN A 105 -1.50 -2.72 12.69
N GLY A 106 -0.88 -1.98 11.79
CA GLY A 106 -1.52 -1.66 10.53
C GLY A 106 -0.68 -0.79 9.62
N TYR A 107 -1.30 -0.40 8.51
CA TYR A 107 -0.70 0.50 7.54
C TYR A 107 -1.74 1.34 6.82
N MET A 108 -1.31 2.46 6.27
CA MET A 108 -2.03 3.31 5.35
C MET A 108 -1.12 3.58 4.14
N THR A 109 -1.70 3.52 2.95
CA THR A 109 -1.08 3.97 1.71
C THR A 109 -2.04 4.95 1.05
N TYR A 110 -1.56 6.16 0.81
CA TYR A 110 -2.25 7.15 0.00
C TYR A 110 -1.38 7.47 -1.20
N ASP A 111 -1.80 6.97 -2.35
CA ASP A 111 -1.19 7.26 -3.62
C ASP A 111 -1.92 8.46 -4.25
N PHE A 112 -1.19 9.46 -4.72
CA PHE A 112 -1.78 10.72 -5.19
C PHE A 112 -0.95 11.40 -6.26
N GLY A 113 -1.57 12.35 -6.97
CA GLY A 113 -0.91 13.13 -8.01
C GLY A 113 -0.55 12.29 -9.24
N MET A 114 -1.33 11.24 -9.53
CA MET A 114 -1.13 10.44 -10.73
C MET A 114 -1.63 11.23 -11.93
N THR A 115 -0.74 11.62 -12.82
CA THR A 115 -1.04 12.45 -13.99
C THR A 115 -1.11 11.62 -15.26
N GLU A 116 -0.31 10.56 -15.36
CA GLU A 116 -0.28 9.70 -16.53
C GLU A 116 -1.45 8.72 -16.49
N VAL A 117 -1.53 7.87 -15.47
CA VAL A 117 -2.60 6.84 -15.41
C VAL A 117 -4.00 7.45 -15.40
N HIS A 118 -4.16 8.67 -14.87
CA HIS A 118 -5.46 9.36 -14.83
C HIS A 118 -5.97 9.76 -16.23
N LYS A 119 -5.11 9.77 -17.25
CA LYS A 119 -5.51 9.96 -18.65
C LYS A 119 -6.30 8.77 -19.18
N ASP A 120 -6.14 7.60 -18.59
CA ASP A 120 -6.81 6.39 -19.04
C ASP A 120 -8.28 6.37 -18.57
N PRO A 121 -9.23 5.93 -19.44
CA PRO A 121 -10.63 5.83 -19.06
C PRO A 121 -10.85 5.00 -17.79
N GLY A 122 -11.62 5.53 -16.85
CA GLY A 122 -11.97 4.82 -15.61
C GLY A 122 -10.85 4.75 -14.56
N LYS A 123 -9.73 5.46 -14.75
CA LYS A 123 -8.63 5.55 -13.78
C LYS A 123 -8.65 6.84 -12.95
N SER A 124 -8.27 6.74 -11.69
CA SER A 124 -8.20 7.84 -10.72
C SER A 124 -6.78 8.34 -10.52
N ASP A 125 -6.67 9.66 -10.33
CA ASP A 125 -5.47 10.38 -9.92
C ASP A 125 -4.99 10.07 -8.48
N TYR A 126 -5.78 9.35 -7.69
CA TYR A 126 -5.42 8.90 -6.34
C TYR A 126 -5.96 7.51 -6.00
N SER A 127 -5.35 6.88 -4.99
CA SER A 127 -5.81 5.63 -4.38
C SER A 127 -5.54 5.67 -2.88
N PHE A 128 -6.43 5.08 -2.08
CA PHE A 128 -6.29 5.02 -0.63
C PHE A 128 -6.53 3.61 -0.13
N GLN A 129 -5.67 3.14 0.76
CA GLN A 129 -5.80 1.88 1.46
C GLN A 129 -5.41 2.07 2.92
N TRP A 130 -6.25 1.63 3.85
CA TRP A 130 -6.01 1.77 5.28
C TRP A 130 -6.41 0.51 6.02
N TYR A 131 -5.40 -0.20 6.50
CA TYR A 131 -5.52 -1.48 7.16
C TYR A 131 -5.31 -1.34 8.67
N HIS A 132 -6.24 -1.91 9.44
CA HIS A 132 -6.24 -1.99 10.89
C HIS A 132 -6.28 -3.44 11.31
N GLY A 133 -5.28 -3.88 12.07
CA GLY A 133 -5.16 -5.26 12.51
C GLY A 133 -5.04 -5.38 14.02
N ILE A 134 -5.71 -6.38 14.56
CA ILE A 134 -5.54 -6.84 15.94
C ILE A 134 -4.96 -8.25 15.89
N TYR A 135 -3.78 -8.41 16.49
CA TYR A 135 -3.03 -9.67 16.44
C TYR A 135 -2.75 -10.17 17.84
N TYR A 136 -3.02 -11.45 18.08
CA TYR A 136 -2.57 -12.17 19.25
C TYR A 136 -1.27 -12.90 18.94
N HIS A 137 -0.21 -12.56 19.64
CA HIS A 137 1.11 -13.16 19.50
C HIS A 137 1.38 -14.10 20.67
N ILE A 138 1.79 -15.34 20.38
CA ILE A 138 2.23 -16.33 21.37
C ILE A 138 3.35 -17.18 20.82
N ASN A 139 4.47 -17.30 21.53
CA ASN A 139 5.66 -18.06 21.08
C ASN A 139 6.01 -17.73 19.61
N ASN A 140 5.99 -18.75 18.74
CA ASN A 140 6.28 -18.67 17.31
C ASN A 140 5.03 -18.44 16.46
N ILE A 141 3.86 -18.15 17.04
CA ILE A 141 2.60 -17.99 16.32
C ILE A 141 2.07 -16.56 16.50
N ALA A 142 1.42 -16.03 15.47
CA ALA A 142 0.51 -14.90 15.58
C ALA A 142 -0.81 -15.20 14.85
N LEU A 143 -1.93 -14.85 15.49
CA LEU A 143 -3.28 -14.95 14.94
C LEU A 143 -3.84 -13.55 14.77
N GLY A 144 -4.31 -13.20 13.58
CA GLY A 144 -4.73 -11.85 13.24
C GLY A 144 -6.16 -11.78 12.72
N TYR A 145 -6.84 -10.70 13.07
CA TYR A 145 -8.00 -10.21 12.34
C TYR A 145 -7.74 -8.79 11.85
N GLY A 146 -8.06 -8.54 10.59
CA GLY A 146 -7.78 -7.29 9.91
C GLY A 146 -9.01 -6.70 9.25
N LEU A 147 -9.12 -5.37 9.30
CA LEU A 147 -10.10 -4.58 8.56
C LEU A 147 -9.35 -3.62 7.64
N LYS A 148 -9.70 -3.59 6.36
CA LYS A 148 -9.16 -2.65 5.38
C LYS A 148 -10.27 -1.75 4.85
N ILE A 149 -10.08 -0.45 4.91
CA ILE A 149 -10.88 0.55 4.21
C ILE A 149 -10.09 0.97 2.98
N TYR A 150 -10.72 1.01 1.82
CA TYR A 150 -10.05 1.37 0.58
C TYR A 150 -10.93 2.26 -0.28
N LYS A 151 -10.30 3.09 -1.11
CA LYS A 151 -10.95 3.97 -2.06
C LYS A 151 -10.13 4.06 -3.34
N ASN A 152 -10.82 3.95 -4.47
CA ASN A 152 -10.22 3.88 -5.80
C ASN A 152 -9.02 2.93 -5.83
N MET A 153 -9.20 1.71 -5.30
CA MET A 153 -8.13 0.74 -5.17
C MET A 153 -7.48 0.47 -6.54
N ALA A 154 -6.13 0.39 -6.56
CA ALA A 154 -5.35 0.24 -7.79
C ALA A 154 -5.51 1.39 -8.81
N ASN A 155 -5.80 2.61 -8.33
CA ASN A 155 -6.04 3.79 -9.16
C ASN A 155 -7.20 3.61 -10.15
N ILE A 156 -8.18 2.76 -9.83
CA ILE A 156 -9.41 2.60 -10.61
C ILE A 156 -10.48 3.46 -9.95
N HIS A 157 -11.21 4.27 -10.72
CA HIS A 157 -12.34 5.01 -10.18
C HIS A 157 -13.46 4.06 -9.77
N ASP A 158 -14.04 4.29 -8.60
CA ASP A 158 -15.22 3.57 -8.17
C ASP A 158 -16.40 3.81 -9.12
N GLY A 159 -17.10 2.74 -9.48
CA GLY A 159 -18.17 2.79 -10.48
C GLY A 159 -17.69 2.88 -11.93
N ALA A 160 -16.38 2.83 -12.19
CA ALA A 160 -15.87 2.77 -13.56
C ALA A 160 -16.37 1.51 -14.28
N SER A 161 -16.68 1.65 -15.56
CA SER A 161 -17.20 0.58 -16.42
C SER A 161 -16.07 0.06 -17.30
N TYR A 162 -15.87 -1.26 -17.30
CA TYR A 162 -14.86 -1.94 -18.11
C TYR A 162 -15.48 -3.07 -18.90
N ASP A 163 -15.16 -3.10 -20.20
CA ASP A 163 -15.68 -4.12 -21.10
C ASP A 163 -14.68 -5.29 -21.22
N ILE A 164 -15.11 -6.47 -20.80
CA ILE A 164 -14.34 -7.72 -20.91
C ILE A 164 -15.12 -8.67 -21.81
N ASN A 165 -14.53 -9.05 -22.95
CA ASN A 165 -15.14 -9.94 -23.93
C ASN A 165 -16.56 -9.50 -24.37
N GLY A 166 -16.75 -8.20 -24.59
CA GLY A 166 -18.03 -7.61 -25.03
C GLY A 166 -19.10 -7.51 -23.93
N LYS A 167 -18.74 -7.74 -22.66
CA LYS A 167 -19.62 -7.51 -21.50
C LYS A 167 -19.06 -6.39 -20.63
N SER A 168 -19.93 -5.48 -20.22
CA SER A 168 -19.56 -4.37 -19.35
C SER A 168 -19.68 -4.74 -17.87
N TYR A 169 -18.65 -4.41 -17.10
CA TYR A 169 -18.55 -4.65 -15.67
C TYR A 169 -18.27 -3.34 -14.94
N THR A 170 -19.13 -3.02 -13.98
CA THR A 170 -18.92 -1.90 -13.05
C THR A 170 -17.95 -2.33 -11.96
N GLN A 171 -16.90 -1.55 -11.76
CA GLN A 171 -15.87 -1.80 -10.74
C GLN A 171 -16.32 -1.27 -9.38
N ASP A 172 -16.17 -2.12 -8.38
CA ASP A 172 -16.34 -1.77 -6.97
C ASP A 172 -14.95 -1.69 -6.34
N THR A 173 -14.43 -0.47 -6.21
CA THR A 173 -13.05 -0.19 -5.80
C THR A 173 -12.99 0.75 -4.60
N THR A 174 -14.13 0.99 -3.97
CA THR A 174 -14.26 1.74 -2.73
C THR A 174 -15.13 1.00 -1.73
N GLY A 175 -14.55 0.62 -0.60
CA GLY A 175 -15.29 -0.14 0.39
C GLY A 175 -14.46 -0.63 1.55
N VAL A 176 -14.91 -1.75 2.09
CA VAL A 176 -14.32 -2.41 3.25
C VAL A 176 -14.04 -3.87 2.92
N GLY A 177 -12.87 -4.35 3.34
CA GLY A 177 -12.47 -5.75 3.26
C GLY A 177 -11.97 -6.22 4.62
N HIS A 178 -11.95 -7.54 4.83
CA HIS A 178 -11.42 -8.11 6.06
C HIS A 178 -10.53 -9.32 5.80
N TYR A 179 -9.66 -9.63 6.76
CA TYR A 179 -8.64 -10.66 6.64
C TYR A 179 -8.54 -11.44 7.94
N PHE A 180 -8.25 -12.74 7.81
CA PHE A 180 -7.85 -13.61 8.92
C PHE A 180 -6.45 -14.14 8.62
N ASP A 181 -5.53 -13.96 9.56
CA ASP A 181 -4.13 -14.31 9.37
C ASP A 181 -3.67 -15.33 10.40
N ILE A 182 -2.90 -16.32 9.94
CA ILE A 182 -2.16 -17.24 10.80
C ILE A 182 -0.71 -17.17 10.36
N THR A 183 0.16 -16.69 11.24
CA THR A 183 1.59 -16.50 10.96
C THR A 183 2.43 -17.39 11.85
N TYR A 184 3.44 -18.04 11.27
CA TYR A 184 4.53 -18.69 12.01
C TYR A 184 5.80 -17.83 11.92
N LYS A 185 6.43 -17.57 13.08
CA LYS A 185 7.67 -16.81 13.26
C LYS A 185 8.81 -17.80 13.47
N PHE A 186 9.77 -17.82 12.55
CA PHE A 186 10.95 -18.68 12.58
C PHE A 186 11.97 -18.23 13.64
#